data_AF-A0ABD2PRM5-F1
#
_entry.id   AF-A0ABD2PRM5-F1
#
_cell.length_a   1.000
_cell.length_b   1.000
_cell.length_c   1.000
_cell.angle_alpha   90.00
_cell.angle_beta   90.00
_cell.angle_gamma   90.00
#
_symmetry.space_group_name_H-M   'P 1'
#
loop_
_entity.id
_entity.type
_entity.pdbx_description
1 polymer ?
#
loop_
_entity_poly.entity_id
_entity_poly.type
_entity_poly.pdbx_seq_one_letter_code
_entity_poly.pdbx_strand_id
1 'polypeptide(L)'
;MESDTIAQVAAATKNLYEICYQSVKQVHKYPRNWSGHFSNKIHYYEAMTDMHYAQVCAGKLNIGEQIARLKRAHKLLKDLNSVERQIVETVEGQIKQAKKENLVLKCEVPDYKTLHEVEGAASAKPVPFECPLLGHDFPDPFRSLMTGPQRSKTLLFNRY
;
A
#
# COMPACT_ATOMS: atom_id res chain seq x y z
N MET A 1 12.78 7.36 9.76
CA MET A 1 11.73 6.39 10.13
C MET A 1 12.41 5.07 10.41
N GLU A 2 11.96 4.34 11.43
CA GLU A 2 12.51 3.03 11.77
C GLU A 2 12.09 1.98 10.73
N SER A 3 12.95 1.00 10.47
CA SER A 3 12.70 -0.04 9.45
C SER A 3 11.43 -0.84 9.72
N ASP A 4 11.06 -1.03 10.99
CA ASP A 4 9.81 -1.68 11.38
C ASP A 4 8.59 -0.89 10.90
N THR A 5 8.55 0.42 11.15
CA THR A 5 7.48 1.29 10.68
C THR A 5 7.36 1.28 9.16
N ILE A 6 8.50 1.29 8.44
CA ILE A 6 8.48 1.25 6.97
C ILE A 6 7.92 -0.09 6.48
N ALA A 7 8.30 -1.20 7.10
CA ALA A 7 7.76 -2.52 6.76
C ALA A 7 6.24 -2.59 6.99
N GLN A 8 5.74 -2.07 8.11
CA GLN A 8 4.31 -2.04 8.43
C GLN A 8 3.52 -1.14 7.46
N VAL A 9 4.07 0.01 7.07
CA VAL A 9 3.43 0.90 6.07
C VAL A 9 3.42 0.23 4.68
N ALA A 10 4.50 -0.43 4.29
CA ALA A 10 4.57 -1.18 3.03
C ALA A 10 3.55 -2.33 3.00
N ALA A 11 3.42 -3.08 4.11
CA ALA A 11 2.43 -4.15 4.25
C ALA A 11 0.99 -3.60 4.14
N ALA A 12 0.67 -2.50 4.82
CA ALA A 12 -0.63 -1.85 4.68
C ALA A 12 -0.90 -1.39 3.23
N THR A 13 0.12 -0.86 2.56
CA THR A 13 0.02 -0.41 1.17
C THR A 13 -0.21 -1.59 0.21
N LYS A 14 0.46 -2.72 0.41
CA LYS A 14 0.22 -3.96 -0.33
C LYS A 14 -1.26 -4.37 -0.22
N ASN A 15 -1.81 -4.38 1.00
CA ASN A 15 -3.20 -4.77 1.25
C ASN A 15 -4.20 -3.86 0.52
N LEU A 16 -3.94 -2.54 0.46
CA LEU A 16 -4.76 -1.62 -0.33
C LEU A 16 -4.72 -1.95 -1.83
N TYR A 17 -3.55 -2.25 -2.37
CA TYR A 17 -3.42 -2.64 -3.77
C TYR A 17 -4.07 -4.00 -4.07
N GLU A 18 -4.06 -4.95 -3.13
CA GLU A 18 -4.79 -6.21 -3.25
C GLU A 18 -6.30 -5.97 -3.36
N ILE A 19 -6.86 -5.10 -2.53
CA ILE A 19 -8.29 -4.72 -2.60
C ILE A 19 -8.61 -4.10 -3.97
N CYS A 20 -7.76 -3.20 -4.47
CA CYS A 20 -7.92 -2.61 -5.80
C CYS A 20 -7.83 -3.65 -6.92
N TYR A 21 -6.87 -4.57 -6.83
CA TYR A 21 -6.68 -5.64 -7.82
C TYR A 21 -7.89 -6.57 -7.91
N GLN A 22 -8.46 -6.97 -6.77
CA GLN A 22 -9.69 -7.77 -6.75
C GLN A 22 -10.88 -7.00 -7.34
N SER A 23 -10.99 -5.71 -7.01
CA SER A 23 -12.04 -4.83 -7.54
C SER A 23 -11.96 -4.70 -9.08
N VAL A 24 -10.74 -4.58 -9.63
CA VAL A 24 -10.53 -4.53 -11.09
C VAL A 24 -10.87 -5.84 -11.78
N LYS A 25 -10.60 -6.99 -11.15
CA LYS A 25 -10.97 -8.30 -11.70
C LYS A 25 -12.48 -8.51 -11.81
N GLN A 26 -13.24 -7.97 -10.87
CA GLN A 26 -14.70 -8.14 -10.81
C GLN A 26 -15.45 -7.16 -11.73
N VAL A 27 -14.90 -5.98 -12.00
CA VAL A 27 -15.59 -4.91 -12.74
C VAL A 27 -14.93 -4.66 -14.09
N HIS A 28 -15.59 -5.05 -15.18
CA HIS A 28 -15.09 -4.86 -16.57
C HIS A 28 -15.05 -3.41 -17.07
N LYS A 29 -15.25 -2.41 -16.19
CA LYS A 29 -15.23 -0.98 -16.55
C LYS A 29 -13.83 -0.37 -16.47
N TYR A 30 -12.87 -1.04 -15.85
CA TYR A 30 -11.52 -0.52 -15.69
C TYR A 30 -10.64 -0.79 -16.93
N PRO A 31 -9.64 0.05 -17.20
CA PRO A 31 -8.68 -0.20 -18.27
C PRO A 31 -7.95 -1.54 -18.10
N ARG A 32 -7.74 -2.27 -19.19
CA ARG A 32 -7.18 -3.63 -19.17
C ARG A 32 -5.79 -3.73 -18.54
N ASN A 33 -5.00 -2.66 -18.60
CA ASN A 33 -3.65 -2.61 -18.04
C ASN A 33 -3.62 -2.39 -16.51
N TRP A 34 -4.76 -2.05 -15.88
CA TRP A 34 -4.80 -1.78 -14.43
C TRP A 34 -4.55 -3.03 -13.59
N SER A 35 -5.00 -4.20 -14.04
CA SER A 35 -4.74 -5.46 -13.35
C SER A 35 -3.24 -5.74 -13.26
N GLY A 36 -2.52 -5.60 -14.37
CA GLY A 36 -1.05 -5.72 -14.41
C GLY A 36 -0.36 -4.66 -13.57
N HIS A 37 -0.85 -3.41 -13.61
CA HIS A 37 -0.30 -2.32 -12.78
C HIS A 37 -0.41 -2.63 -11.28
N PHE A 38 -1.60 -3.02 -10.81
CA PHE A 38 -1.80 -3.35 -9.40
C PHE A 38 -1.05 -4.62 -8.99
N SER A 39 -1.00 -5.64 -9.84
CA SER A 39 -0.18 -6.84 -9.61
C SER A 39 1.30 -6.49 -9.40
N ASN A 40 1.86 -5.60 -10.22
CA ASN A 40 3.24 -5.16 -10.07
C ASN A 40 3.45 -4.37 -8.77
N LYS A 41 2.49 -3.53 -8.39
CA LYS A 41 2.53 -2.79 -7.12
C LYS A 41 2.45 -3.71 -5.91
N ILE A 42 1.62 -4.75 -5.95
CA ILE A 42 1.54 -5.76 -4.89
C ILE A 42 2.91 -6.41 -4.66
N HIS A 43 3.53 -6.98 -5.70
CA HIS A 43 4.85 -7.60 -5.58
C HIS A 43 5.93 -6.62 -5.13
N TYR A 44 5.87 -5.37 -5.59
CA TYR A 44 6.80 -4.33 -5.17
C TYR A 44 6.70 -4.04 -3.66
N TYR A 45 5.50 -3.77 -3.15
CA TYR A 45 5.30 -3.46 -1.73
C TYR A 45 5.49 -4.67 -0.82
N GLU A 46 5.21 -5.88 -1.32
CA GLU A 46 5.55 -7.12 -0.65
C GLU A 46 7.08 -7.27 -0.50
N ALA A 47 7.85 -7.01 -1.55
CA ALA A 47 9.30 -7.04 -1.48
C ALA A 47 9.88 -5.95 -0.57
N MET A 48 9.31 -4.74 -0.57
CA MET A 48 9.72 -3.66 0.34
C MET A 48 9.46 -4.03 1.80
N THR A 49 8.32 -4.69 2.07
CA THR A 49 7.98 -5.19 3.41
C THR A 49 9.06 -6.16 3.89
N ASP A 50 9.40 -7.17 3.08
CA ASP A 50 10.42 -8.16 3.44
C ASP A 50 11.81 -7.55 3.56
N MET A 51 12.19 -6.61 2.69
CA MET A 51 13.49 -5.93 2.74
C MET A 51 13.68 -5.13 4.03
N HIS A 52 12.68 -4.35 4.43
CA HIS A 52 12.76 -3.56 5.65
C HIS A 52 12.60 -4.40 6.91
N TYR A 53 11.74 -5.41 6.90
CA TYR A 53 11.60 -6.31 8.05
C TYR A 53 12.83 -7.20 8.25
N ALA A 54 13.55 -7.55 7.18
CA ALA A 54 14.84 -8.23 7.29
C ALA A 54 15.87 -7.41 8.08
N GLN A 55 15.82 -6.08 8.04
CA GLN A 55 16.68 -5.21 8.88
C GLN A 55 16.30 -5.29 10.36
N VAL A 56 15.00 -5.45 10.66
CA VAL A 56 14.52 -5.70 12.03
C VAL A 56 15.02 -7.07 12.53
N CYS A 57 14.97 -8.10 11.68
CA CYS A 57 15.53 -9.41 12.00
C CYS A 57 17.04 -9.35 12.25
N ALA A 58 17.78 -8.57 11.45
CA ALA A 58 19.21 -8.34 11.64
C ALA A 58 19.52 -7.72 13.01
N GLY A 59 18.77 -6.69 13.41
CA GLY A 59 18.91 -6.06 14.73
C GLY A 59 18.60 -7.00 15.90
N LYS A 60 17.78 -8.03 15.68
CA LYS A 60 17.44 -9.09 16.65
C LYS A 60 18.33 -10.33 16.56
N LEU A 61 19.39 -10.30 15.73
CA LEU A 61 20.27 -11.44 15.43
C LEU A 61 19.54 -12.67 14.87
N ASN A 62 18.35 -12.50 14.31
CA ASN A 62 17.61 -13.56 13.63
C ASN A 62 18.02 -13.63 12.15
N ILE A 63 19.25 -14.09 11.92
CA ILE A 63 19.89 -14.10 10.60
C ILE A 63 19.22 -15.09 9.64
N GLY A 64 18.70 -16.20 10.17
CA GLY A 64 17.95 -17.18 9.38
C GLY A 64 16.75 -16.56 8.68
N GLU A 65 15.88 -15.90 9.45
CA GLU A 65 14.71 -15.19 8.92
C GLU A 65 15.10 -14.02 8.02
N GLN A 66 16.13 -13.25 8.39
CA GLN A 66 16.67 -12.17 7.55
C GLN A 66 17.02 -12.69 6.15
N ILE A 67 17.75 -13.80 6.03
CA ILE A 67 18.13 -14.39 4.75
C ILE A 67 16.90 -14.85 3.98
N ALA A 68 15.93 -15.50 4.64
CA ALA A 68 14.72 -15.99 4.01
C ALA A 68 13.91 -14.83 3.39
N ARG A 69 13.71 -13.74 4.14
CA ARG A 69 13.00 -12.54 3.69
C ARG A 69 13.72 -11.84 2.54
N LEU A 70 15.03 -11.63 2.64
CA LEU A 70 15.80 -10.98 1.57
C LEU A 70 15.78 -11.81 0.27
N LYS A 71 15.83 -13.15 0.36
CA LYS A 71 15.69 -14.03 -0.82
C LYS A 71 14.32 -13.87 -1.49
N ARG A 72 13.23 -13.81 -0.71
CA ARG A 72 11.88 -13.58 -1.23
C ARG A 72 11.78 -12.20 -1.88
N ALA A 73 12.23 -11.15 -1.20
CA ALA A 73 12.28 -9.79 -1.74
C ALA A 73 13.04 -9.71 -3.07
N HIS A 74 14.24 -10.30 -3.14
CA HIS A 74 15.04 -10.30 -4.36
C HIS A 74 14.36 -11.06 -5.52
N LYS A 75 13.67 -12.17 -5.24
CA LYS A 75 12.88 -12.89 -6.25
C LYS A 75 11.77 -12.01 -6.82
N LEU A 76 10.99 -11.39 -5.94
CA LEU A 76 9.89 -10.51 -6.31
C LEU A 76 10.36 -9.29 -7.12
N LEU A 77 11.49 -8.69 -6.75
CA LEU A 77 12.01 -7.51 -7.45
C LEU A 77 12.63 -7.84 -8.81
N LYS A 78 13.25 -9.03 -8.98
CA LYS A 78 13.83 -9.43 -10.26
C LYS A 78 12.80 -9.62 -11.36
N ASP A 79 11.58 -10.00 -11.00
CA ASP A 79 10.49 -10.22 -11.95
C ASP A 79 9.81 -8.90 -12.37
N LEU A 80 10.20 -7.76 -11.79
CA LEU A 80 9.61 -6.45 -12.06
C LEU A 80 10.50 -5.61 -12.99
N ASN A 81 10.01 -5.33 -14.21
CA ASN A 81 10.72 -4.52 -15.21
C ASN A 81 10.90 -3.04 -14.84
N SER A 82 10.12 -2.53 -13.88
CA SER A 82 10.08 -1.10 -13.52
C SER A 82 10.86 -0.76 -12.24
N VAL A 83 11.59 -1.70 -11.68
CA VAL A 83 12.37 -1.49 -10.45
C VAL A 83 13.76 -0.98 -10.81
N GLU A 84 14.23 0.02 -10.08
CA GLU A 84 15.58 0.52 -10.19
C GLU A 84 16.60 -0.60 -9.89
N ARG A 85 17.55 -0.83 -10.80
CA ARG A 85 18.58 -1.87 -10.64
C ARG A 85 19.33 -1.75 -9.31
N GLN A 86 19.54 -0.52 -8.85
CA GLN A 86 20.20 -0.22 -7.59
C GLN A 86 19.50 -0.88 -6.39
N ILE A 87 18.17 -0.96 -6.38
CA ILE A 87 17.41 -1.62 -5.32
C ILE A 87 17.69 -3.12 -5.34
N VAL A 88 17.66 -3.75 -6.51
CA VAL A 88 17.93 -5.19 -6.67
C VAL A 88 19.35 -5.52 -6.22
N GLU A 89 20.33 -4.72 -6.63
CA GLU A 89 21.74 -4.85 -6.24
C GLU A 89 21.94 -4.66 -4.73
N THR A 90 21.21 -3.72 -4.13
CA THR A 90 21.23 -3.50 -2.67
C THR A 90 20.74 -4.73 -1.92
N VAL A 91 19.62 -5.33 -2.33
CA VAL A 91 19.11 -6.56 -1.70
C VAL A 91 20.10 -7.71 -1.89
N GLU A 92 20.70 -7.84 -3.07
CA GLU A 92 21.71 -8.87 -3.32
C GLU A 92 22.95 -8.70 -2.44
N GLY A 93 23.41 -7.46 -2.23
CA GLY A 93 24.47 -7.12 -1.30
C GLY A 93 24.13 -7.50 0.14
N GLN A 94 22.91 -7.19 0.61
CA GLN A 94 22.43 -7.56 1.94
C GLN A 94 22.35 -9.10 2.12
N ILE A 95 21.94 -9.85 1.08
CA ILE A 95 21.95 -11.32 1.12
C ILE A 95 23.37 -11.85 1.30
N LYS A 96 24.35 -11.31 0.57
CA LYS A 96 25.76 -11.73 0.66
C LYS A 96 26.31 -11.46 2.07
N GLN A 97 26.01 -10.30 2.63
CA GLN A 97 26.41 -9.93 3.98
C GLN A 97 25.77 -10.85 5.04
N ALA A 98 24.45 -11.03 5.00
CA ALA A 98 23.74 -11.90 5.95
C ALA A 98 24.23 -13.36 5.87
N LYS A 99 24.52 -13.87 4.66
CA LYS A 99 25.12 -15.20 4.50
C LYS A 99 26.50 -15.30 5.14
N LYS A 100 27.34 -14.27 5.02
CA LYS A 100 28.67 -14.23 5.64
C LYS A 100 28.57 -14.27 7.17
N GLU A 101 27.63 -13.52 7.75
CA GLU A 101 27.34 -13.56 9.18
C GLU A 101 26.81 -14.93 9.63
N ASN A 102 25.97 -15.56 8.79
CA ASN A 102 25.43 -16.88 9.08
C ASN A 102 26.49 -18.01 9.06
N LEU A 103 27.66 -17.80 8.44
CA LEU A 103 28.78 -18.76 8.54
C LEU A 103 29.30 -18.87 9.98
N VAL A 104 29.19 -17.78 10.75
CA VAL A 104 29.60 -17.72 12.15
C VAL A 104 28.47 -18.20 13.06
N LEU A 105 27.25 -17.69 12.83
CA LEU A 105 26.10 -17.93 13.72
C LEU A 105 25.39 -19.26 13.46
N LYS A 106 25.54 -19.85 12.27
CA LYS A 106 24.96 -21.15 11.86
C LYS A 106 23.45 -21.27 12.14
N CYS A 107 22.70 -20.19 11.92
CA CYS A 107 21.25 -20.20 12.04
C CYS A 107 20.61 -21.00 10.89
N GLU A 108 19.55 -21.73 11.21
CA GLU A 108 18.70 -22.38 10.20
C GLU A 108 17.93 -21.32 9.40
N VAL A 109 17.85 -21.51 8.08
CA VAL A 109 17.11 -20.60 7.20
C VAL A 109 15.72 -21.19 6.97
N PRO A 110 14.65 -20.61 7.54
CA PRO A 110 13.29 -21.11 7.37
C PRO A 110 12.83 -20.95 5.91
N ASP A 111 11.81 -21.74 5.54
CA ASP A 111 11.12 -21.52 4.26
C ASP A 111 10.32 -20.22 4.31
N TYR A 112 10.24 -19.51 3.18
CA TYR A 112 9.53 -18.22 3.14
C TYR A 112 8.03 -18.35 3.41
N LYS A 113 7.46 -19.56 3.23
CA LYS A 113 6.06 -19.87 3.51
C LYS A 113 5.74 -20.03 4.99
N THR A 114 6.75 -20.31 5.81
CA THR A 114 6.58 -20.47 7.27
C THR A 114 6.87 -19.17 8.02
N LEU A 115 7.19 -18.09 7.29
CA LEU A 115 7.46 -16.77 7.87
C LEU A 115 6.16 -16.11 8.33
N HIS A 116 6.23 -15.46 9.48
CA HIS A 116 5.14 -14.63 9.99
C HIS A 116 4.87 -13.45 9.05
N GLU A 117 3.60 -13.18 8.75
CA GLU A 117 3.22 -12.02 7.94
C GLU A 117 3.42 -10.72 8.72
N VAL A 118 3.92 -9.68 8.09
CA VAL A 118 4.09 -8.38 8.77
C VAL A 118 2.73 -7.69 8.85
N GLU A 119 2.30 -7.31 10.05
CA GLU A 119 1.04 -6.57 10.23
C GLU A 119 1.13 -5.17 9.61
N GLY A 120 0.06 -4.76 8.93
CA GLY A 120 0.01 -3.47 8.26
C GLY A 120 -0.40 -2.34 9.21
N ALA A 121 0.34 -1.23 9.20
CA ALA A 121 -0.04 0.00 9.89
C ALA A 121 -0.63 1.00 8.88
N ALA A 122 -1.95 1.18 8.91
CA ALA A 122 -2.64 2.11 8.01
C ALA A 122 -2.36 3.57 8.39
N SER A 123 -1.70 4.31 7.49
CA SER A 123 -1.41 5.75 7.69
C SER A 123 -2.38 6.69 6.96
N ALA A 124 -3.21 6.16 6.05
CA ALA A 124 -4.12 6.95 5.23
C ALA A 124 -5.58 6.62 5.54
N LYS A 125 -6.44 7.64 5.50
CA LYS A 125 -7.90 7.49 5.64
C LYS A 125 -8.59 8.24 4.49
N PRO A 126 -9.74 7.73 4.01
CA PRO A 126 -10.59 8.51 3.12
C PRO A 126 -10.94 9.84 3.76
N VAL A 127 -10.75 10.93 3.03
CA VAL A 127 -11.16 12.26 3.48
C VAL A 127 -12.68 12.37 3.24
N PRO A 128 -13.49 12.66 4.26
CA PRO A 128 -14.91 12.89 4.09
C PRO A 128 -15.16 14.02 3.08
N PHE A 129 -16.17 13.84 2.23
CA PHE A 129 -16.60 14.90 1.33
C PHE A 129 -17.43 15.92 2.10
N GLU A 130 -16.91 17.14 2.22
CA GLU A 130 -17.63 18.29 2.78
C GLU A 130 -17.90 19.32 1.68
N CYS A 131 -19.11 19.89 1.68
CA CYS A 131 -19.48 20.96 0.76
C CYS A 131 -19.53 22.28 1.53
N PRO A 132 -18.82 23.34 1.10
CA PRO A 132 -18.01 23.43 -0.12
C PRO A 132 -16.64 22.73 0.01
N LEU A 133 -16.20 22.10 -1.10
CA LEU A 133 -14.96 21.31 -1.20
C LEU A 133 -13.67 22.03 -0.77
N LEU A 134 -13.67 23.37 -0.79
CA LEU A 134 -12.48 24.19 -0.54
C LEU A 134 -12.46 24.82 0.86
N GLY A 135 -13.41 24.50 1.75
CA GLY A 135 -13.41 24.96 3.14
C GLY A 135 -13.51 26.48 3.34
N HIS A 136 -13.63 27.25 2.27
CA HIS A 136 -13.92 28.67 2.28
C HIS A 136 -15.42 28.89 2.09
N ASP A 137 -15.94 30.00 2.61
CA ASP A 137 -17.30 30.48 2.36
C ASP A 137 -17.48 30.69 0.85
N PHE A 138 -17.80 29.62 0.12
CA PHE A 138 -18.15 29.70 -1.28
C PHE A 138 -19.57 30.28 -1.31
N PRO A 139 -19.75 31.54 -1.75
CA PRO A 139 -21.07 32.13 -1.77
C PRO A 139 -21.89 31.35 -2.78
N ASP A 140 -22.87 30.58 -2.30
CA ASP A 140 -23.80 29.89 -3.18
C ASP A 140 -24.55 30.95 -4.01
N PRO A 141 -24.30 31.05 -5.34
CA PRO A 141 -24.92 32.05 -6.18
C PRO A 141 -26.44 31.86 -6.30
N PHE A 142 -26.93 30.69 -5.86
CA PHE A 142 -28.34 30.34 -5.84
C PHE A 142 -28.94 30.39 -4.44
N ARG A 143 -28.21 30.89 -3.44
CA ARG A 143 -28.74 31.05 -2.07
C ARG A 143 -30.00 31.91 -2.00
N SER A 144 -30.13 32.88 -2.91
CA SER A 144 -31.29 33.76 -3.06
C SER A 144 -32.41 33.17 -3.92
N LEU A 145 -32.16 32.07 -4.65
CA LEU A 145 -33.24 31.35 -5.31
C LEU A 145 -34.05 30.61 -4.26
N MET A 146 -35.34 30.97 -4.18
CA MET A 146 -36.29 30.32 -3.28
C MET A 146 -36.14 28.79 -3.37
N THR A 147 -35.80 28.16 -2.25
CA THR A 147 -35.73 26.71 -2.17
C THR A 147 -37.08 26.13 -2.56
N GLY A 148 -37.06 25.09 -3.39
CA GLY A 148 -38.22 24.52 -4.07
C GLY A 148 -39.50 24.29 -3.27
N PRO A 149 -39.53 24.06 -1.93
CA PRO A 149 -40.80 23.86 -1.23
C PRO A 149 -41.63 25.15 -1.04
N GLN A 150 -41.02 26.35 -1.15
CA GLN A 150 -41.76 27.59 -0.90
C GLN A 150 -42.61 28.05 -2.09
N ARG A 151 -42.18 27.76 -3.33
CA ARG A 151 -42.97 28.09 -4.54
C ARG A 151 -44.29 27.32 -4.62
N SER A 152 -44.33 26.09 -4.11
CA SER A 152 -45.54 25.26 -4.12
C SER A 152 -46.64 25.83 -3.21
N LYS A 153 -46.28 26.55 -2.14
CA LYS A 153 -47.24 27.18 -1.23
C LYS A 153 -47.77 28.51 -1.77
N THR A 154 -46.95 29.30 -2.45
CA THR A 154 -47.38 30.58 -3.03
C THR A 154 -48.35 30.40 -4.21
N LEU A 155 -48.22 29.33 -4.99
CA LEU A 155 -49.15 29.04 -6.09
C LEU A 155 -50.51 28.49 -5.61
N LEU A 156 -50.60 27.94 -4.40
CA LEU A 156 -51.86 27.49 -3.80
C LEU A 156 -52.63 28.63 -3.10
N PHE A 157 -51.94 29.69 -2.68
CA PHE A 157 -52.57 30.84 -1.99
C PHE A 157 -53.13 31.93 -2.92
N ASN A 158 -52.83 31.90 -4.23
CA ASN A 158 -53.38 32.84 -5.22
C ASN A 158 -54.60 32.30 -5.99
N ARG A 159 -55.26 31.25 -5.47
CA ARG A 159 -56.54 30.72 -5.97
C ARG A 159 -57.63 30.78 -4.88
N TYR A 160 -57.87 31.95 -4.30
CA TYR A 160 -59.14 32.29 -3.64
C TYR A 160 -59.39 33.79 -3.78
#